data_AF-A0A961VE79-F1
#
_entry.id   AF-A0A961VE79-F1
#
_cell.length_a   1.000
_cell.length_b   1.000
_cell.length_c   1.000
_cell.angle_alpha   90.00
_cell.angle_beta   90.00
_cell.angle_gamma   90.00
#
_symmetry.space_group_name_H-M   'P 1'
#
loop_
_entity.id
_entity.type
_entity.pdbx_description
1 polymer ?
#
loop_
_entity_poly.entity_id
_entity_poly.type
_entity_poly.pdbx_seq_one_letter_code
_entity_poly.pdbx_strand_id
1 'polypeptide(L)'
;MTRAVLGVIGGSGIYDIPGLQNKEWRRVETPWGEPSDELCFCDYDGLPMVFLPRHGRGHRLSPSDINYRANIDALKRAGVTDAISLSACGSFREELAPGHFVLVDQFI
;
A
#
# COMPACT_ATOMS: atom_id res chain seq x y z
N MET A 1 -1.23 15.94 -19.97
CA MET A 1 -0.51 15.07 -19.01
C MET A 1 -1.56 14.29 -18.21
N THR A 2 -1.36 13.00 -17.98
CA THR A 2 -2.20 12.22 -17.07
C THR A 2 -2.02 12.74 -15.65
N ARG A 3 -3.13 12.93 -14.91
CA ARG A 3 -3.08 13.33 -13.50
C ARG A 3 -2.42 12.20 -12.69
N ALA A 4 -1.46 12.53 -11.82
CA ALA A 4 -0.85 11.56 -10.93
C ALA A 4 -1.87 11.05 -9.90
N VAL A 5 -1.84 9.75 -9.62
CA VAL A 5 -2.63 9.09 -8.59
C VAL A 5 -1.69 8.23 -7.77
N LEU A 6 -1.53 8.58 -6.50
CA LEU A 6 -0.59 7.91 -5.61
C LEU A 6 -1.22 6.67 -4.98
N GLY A 7 -0.63 5.50 -5.23
CA GLY A 7 -0.93 4.28 -4.50
C GLY A 7 -0.08 4.17 -3.25
N VAL A 8 -0.67 3.86 -2.10
CA VAL A 8 0.07 3.56 -0.87
C VAL A 8 -0.27 2.14 -0.41
N ILE A 9 0.75 1.29 -0.33
CA ILE A 9 0.63 -0.07 0.19
C ILE A 9 1.15 -0.09 1.63
N GLY A 10 0.22 -0.10 2.58
CA GLY A 10 0.54 -0.11 4.02
C GLY A 10 0.89 -1.51 4.52
N GLY A 11 2.09 -1.68 5.07
CA GLY A 11 2.46 -2.86 5.84
C GLY A 11 1.90 -2.85 7.27
N SER A 12 2.48 -3.69 8.13
CA SER A 12 2.18 -3.75 9.56
C SER A 12 2.23 -2.36 10.22
N GLY A 13 1.19 -2.00 10.98
CA GLY A 13 1.17 -0.77 11.77
C GLY A 13 0.68 0.48 11.02
N ILE A 14 0.38 0.40 9.72
CA ILE A 14 -0.16 1.53 8.95
C ILE A 14 -1.60 1.22 8.59
N TYR A 15 -2.52 1.77 9.38
CA TYR A 15 -3.97 1.56 9.22
C TYR A 15 -4.72 2.86 8.94
N ASP A 16 -4.08 3.99 9.25
CA ASP A 16 -4.59 5.31 8.92
C ASP A 16 -3.44 6.28 8.66
N ILE A 17 -3.69 7.29 7.83
CA ILE A 17 -2.76 8.39 7.57
C ILE A 17 -3.49 9.68 8.00
N PRO A 18 -2.94 10.44 8.96
CA PRO A 18 -3.51 11.73 9.35
C PRO A 18 -3.63 12.68 8.16
N GLY A 19 -4.72 13.46 8.10
CA GLY A 19 -4.94 14.44 7.03
C GLY A 19 -5.64 13.91 5.78
N LEU A 20 -5.87 12.59 5.67
CA LEU A 20 -6.65 12.03 4.58
C LEU A 20 -8.11 12.48 4.59
N GLN A 21 -8.58 12.94 3.43
CA GLN A 21 -9.95 13.39 3.19
C GLN A 21 -10.69 12.43 2.24
N ASN A 22 -12.02 12.51 2.27
CA ASN A 22 -12.91 11.81 1.32
C ASN A 22 -12.65 10.29 1.23
N LYS A 23 -12.39 9.64 2.37
CA LYS A 23 -12.10 8.19 2.44
C LYS A 23 -13.31 7.38 2.02
N GLU A 24 -13.14 6.56 1.00
CA GLU A 24 -14.16 5.62 0.52
C GLU A 24 -13.54 4.26 0.21
N TRP A 25 -14.03 3.23 0.88
CA TRP A 25 -13.61 1.85 0.62
C TRP A 25 -14.43 1.27 -0.53
N ARG A 26 -13.75 0.76 -1.54
CA ARG A 26 -14.38 0.13 -2.71
C ARG A 26 -13.69 -1.18 -3.05
N ARG A 27 -14.49 -2.19 -3.39
CA ARG A 27 -13.98 -3.42 -3.99
C ARG A 27 -13.55 -3.16 -5.44
N VAL A 28 -12.41 -3.72 -5.82
CA VAL A 28 -11.90 -3.69 -7.19
C VAL A 28 -11.66 -5.13 -7.63
N GLU A 29 -12.40 -5.56 -8.64
CA GLU A 29 -12.28 -6.93 -9.17
C GLU A 29 -11.01 -7.09 -10.00
N THR A 30 -10.36 -8.25 -9.86
CA THR A 30 -9.13 -8.58 -10.57
C THR A 30 -9.21 -9.99 -11.17
N PRO A 31 -8.56 -10.24 -12.32
CA PRO A 31 -8.48 -11.59 -12.90
C PRO A 31 -7.55 -12.52 -12.09
N TRP A 32 -6.87 -12.00 -11.06
CA TRP A 32 -5.93 -12.74 -10.23
C TRP A 32 -6.56 -13.23 -8.93
N GLY A 33 -7.86 -13.01 -8.73
CA GLY A 33 -8.59 -13.26 -7.48
C GLY A 33 -8.76 -11.99 -6.65
N GLU A 34 -8.97 -12.14 -5.36
CA GLU A 34 -9.19 -10.98 -4.48
C GLU A 34 -7.88 -10.31 -4.07
N PRO A 35 -7.84 -8.97 -4.02
CA PRO A 35 -6.78 -8.25 -3.32
C PRO A 35 -6.85 -8.52 -1.81
N SER A 36 -5.83 -8.07 -1.08
CA SER A 36 -5.74 -8.22 0.38
C SER A 36 -6.95 -7.62 1.12
N ASP A 37 -7.54 -6.56 0.57
CA ASP A 37 -8.74 -5.90 1.06
C ASP A 37 -9.36 -5.02 -0.04
N GLU A 38 -10.49 -4.38 0.28
CA GLU A 38 -10.98 -3.23 -0.46
C GLU A 38 -9.92 -2.12 -0.54
N LEU A 39 -9.95 -1.33 -1.61
CA LEU A 39 -9.06 -0.18 -1.77
C LEU A 39 -9.74 1.04 -1.16
N CYS A 40 -8.99 1.82 -0.38
CA CYS A 40 -9.46 3.08 0.19
C CYS A 40 -9.07 4.24 -0.73
N PHE A 41 -10.03 4.77 -1.45
CA PHE A 41 -9.90 5.97 -2.27
C PHE A 41 -9.98 7.19 -1.36
N CYS A 42 -9.07 8.14 -1.53
CA CYS A 42 -9.00 9.32 -0.69
C CYS A 42 -8.24 10.45 -1.39
N ASP A 43 -8.15 11.59 -0.71
CA ASP A 43 -7.38 12.75 -1.12
C ASP A 43 -6.44 13.17 0.02
N TYR A 44 -5.23 13.62 -0.35
CA TYR A 44 -4.27 14.24 0.56
C TYR A 44 -3.76 15.53 -0.09
N ASP A 45 -4.12 16.69 0.48
CA ASP A 45 -3.74 18.01 -0.04
C ASP A 45 -4.02 18.20 -1.56
N GLY A 46 -5.15 17.67 -2.06
CA GLY A 46 -5.56 17.75 -3.47
C GLY A 46 -4.95 16.69 -4.39
N LEU A 47 -4.07 15.84 -3.86
CA LEU A 47 -3.50 14.69 -4.56
C LEU A 47 -4.42 13.46 -4.38
N PRO A 48 -4.98 12.90 -5.48
CA PRO A 48 -5.71 11.66 -5.42
C PRO A 48 -4.82 10.53 -4.93
N MET A 49 -5.31 9.79 -3.94
CA MET A 49 -4.59 8.69 -3.34
C MET A 49 -5.47 7.43 -3.23
N VAL A 50 -4.83 6.28 -3.35
CA VAL A 50 -5.46 4.96 -3.17
C VAL A 50 -4.63 4.16 -2.17
N PHE A 51 -5.20 3.87 -1.02
CA PHE A 51 -4.55 3.10 0.04
C PHE A 51 -5.00 1.64 0.03
N LEU A 52 -4.04 0.73 0.17
CA LEU A 52 -4.26 -0.72 0.28
C LEU A 52 -3.51 -1.28 1.50
N PRO A 53 -4.20 -1.83 2.51
CA PRO A 53 -3.55 -2.54 3.60
C PRO A 53 -3.04 -3.90 3.09
N ARG A 54 -1.71 -4.08 3.06
CA ARG A 54 -1.05 -5.27 2.49
C ARG A 54 -1.51 -6.56 3.15
N HIS A 55 -1.72 -6.55 4.46
CA HIS A 55 -2.13 -7.73 5.24
C HIS A 55 -3.65 -7.81 5.44
N GLY A 56 -4.41 -6.93 4.79
CA GLY A 56 -5.83 -6.70 5.07
C GLY A 56 -6.06 -5.98 6.40
N ARG A 57 -7.23 -5.34 6.55
CA ARG A 57 -7.70 -4.79 7.83
C ARG A 57 -7.75 -5.91 8.88
N GLY A 58 -7.29 -5.61 10.09
CA GLY A 58 -7.12 -6.60 11.16
C GLY A 58 -5.87 -7.49 11.03
N HIS A 59 -5.01 -7.25 10.02
CA HIS A 59 -3.74 -7.96 9.85
C HIS A 59 -3.90 -9.49 9.73
N ARG A 60 -4.86 -9.92 8.90
CA ARG A 60 -5.30 -11.32 8.81
C ARG A 60 -4.47 -12.19 7.87
N LEU A 61 -3.71 -11.59 6.94
CA LEU A 61 -2.93 -12.32 5.94
C LEU A 61 -1.46 -12.41 6.37
N SER A 62 -0.90 -13.61 6.35
CA SER A 62 0.55 -13.78 6.48
C SER A 62 1.27 -13.30 5.20
N PRO A 63 2.58 -12.98 5.26
CA PRO A 63 3.36 -12.60 4.08
C PRO A 63 3.22 -13.54 2.87
N SER A 64 3.09 -14.84 3.13
CA SER A 64 2.98 -15.89 2.11
C SER A 64 1.57 -16.04 1.53
N ASP A 65 0.54 -15.60 2.26
CA ASP A 65 -0.87 -15.71 1.83
C ASP A 65 -1.35 -14.49 1.03
N ILE A 66 -0.51 -13.45 0.91
CA ILE A 66 -0.87 -12.24 0.17
C ILE A 66 -0.90 -12.52 -1.33
N ASN A 67 -2.01 -12.16 -1.95
CA ASN A 67 -2.14 -12.18 -3.40
C ASN A 67 -1.55 -10.90 -4.02
N TYR A 68 -0.22 -10.85 -4.14
CA TYR A 68 0.48 -9.68 -4.67
C TYR A 68 0.05 -9.29 -6.09
N ARG A 69 -0.32 -10.27 -6.93
CA ARG A 69 -0.81 -10.01 -8.29
C ARG A 69 -2.14 -9.27 -8.28
N ALA A 70 -3.09 -9.73 -7.46
CA ALA A 70 -4.37 -9.03 -7.30
C ALA A 70 -4.19 -7.63 -6.72
N ASN A 71 -3.29 -7.46 -5.74
CA ASN A 71 -3.00 -6.13 -5.16
C ASN A 71 -2.52 -5.12 -6.21
N ILE A 72 -1.50 -5.49 -7.00
CA ILE A 72 -0.94 -4.58 -8.01
C ILE A 72 -1.93 -4.34 -9.16
N ASP A 73 -2.64 -5.37 -9.61
CA ASP A 73 -3.65 -5.23 -10.66
C ASP A 73 -4.84 -4.36 -10.20
N ALA A 74 -5.33 -4.52 -8.97
CA ALA A 74 -6.36 -3.68 -8.39
C ALA A 74 -5.95 -2.19 -8.34
N LEU A 75 -4.73 -1.89 -7.87
CA LEU A 75 -4.20 -0.53 -7.88
C LEU A 75 -4.10 0.02 -9.31
N LYS A 76 -3.65 -0.79 -10.26
CA LYS A 76 -3.56 -0.38 -11.67
C LYS A 76 -4.94 -0.04 -12.26
N ARG A 77 -5.96 -0.86 -11.98
CA ARG A 77 -7.36 -0.62 -12.41
C ARG A 77 -7.97 0.60 -11.71
N ALA A 78 -7.56 0.88 -10.48
CA ALA A 78 -7.94 2.08 -9.73
C ALA A 78 -7.30 3.37 -10.28
N GLY A 79 -6.47 3.28 -11.32
CA GLY A 79 -5.84 4.43 -11.97
C GLY A 79 -4.55 4.90 -11.32
N VAL A 80 -3.99 4.13 -10.37
CA VAL A 80 -2.69 4.43 -9.74
C VAL A 80 -1.60 4.52 -10.80
N THR A 81 -0.81 5.60 -10.73
CA THR A 81 0.33 5.85 -11.61
C THR A 81 1.66 5.55 -10.92
N ASP A 82 1.72 5.82 -9.61
CA ASP A 82 2.94 5.74 -8.80
C ASP A 82 2.59 5.05 -7.47
N ALA A 83 3.42 4.13 -7.01
CA ALA A 83 3.15 3.37 -5.80
C ALA A 83 4.29 3.53 -4.78
N ILE A 84 3.92 3.80 -3.52
CA ILE A 84 4.82 3.77 -2.37
C ILE A 84 4.41 2.59 -1.49
N SER A 85 5.37 1.75 -1.15
CA SER A 85 5.17 0.57 -0.31
C SER A 85 5.93 0.75 0.99
N LEU A 86 5.24 0.60 2.12
CA LEU A 86 5.82 0.76 3.45
C LEU A 86 5.98 -0.61 4.10
N SER A 87 7.17 -0.93 4.58
CA SER A 87 7.48 -2.25 5.15
C SER A 87 8.30 -2.11 6.43
N ALA A 88 7.88 -2.84 7.46
CA ALA A 88 8.73 -3.07 8.63
C ALA A 88 9.78 -4.13 8.28
N CYS A 89 11.02 -3.91 8.69
CA CYS A 89 12.12 -4.86 8.49
C CYS A 89 13.06 -4.87 9.71
N GLY A 90 13.86 -5.93 9.80
CA GLY A 90 15.00 -5.99 10.72
C GLY A 90 16.27 -5.53 10.01
N SER A 91 17.11 -4.78 10.70
CA SER A 91 18.41 -4.38 10.18
C SER A 91 19.44 -5.50 10.33
N PHE A 92 20.33 -5.63 9.35
CA PHE A 92 21.57 -6.42 9.42
C PHE A 92 22.83 -5.55 9.54
N ARG A 93 22.66 -4.25 9.81
CA ARG A 93 23.73 -3.26 9.93
C ARG A 93 23.57 -2.50 11.25
N GLU A 94 24.66 -2.37 11.99
CA GLU A 94 24.66 -1.76 13.32
C GLU A 94 24.29 -0.27 13.27
N GLU A 95 24.73 0.44 12.22
CA GLU A 95 24.44 1.86 12.00
C GLU A 95 22.95 2.14 11.68
N LEU A 96 22.17 1.12 11.34
CA LEU A 96 20.74 1.23 11.06
C LEU A 96 19.92 0.75 12.28
N ALA A 97 19.96 1.55 13.34
CA ALA A 97 19.19 1.30 14.57
C ALA A 97 17.65 1.33 14.35
N PRO A 98 16.85 0.69 15.23
CA PRO A 98 15.39 0.74 15.17
C PRO A 98 14.84 2.17 15.08
N GLY A 99 13.88 2.38 14.18
CA GLY A 99 13.29 3.69 13.90
C GLY A 99 13.92 4.43 12.71
N HIS A 100 15.06 3.97 12.20
CA HIS A 100 15.59 4.48 10.93
C HIS A 100 14.73 4.06 9.74
N PHE A 101 14.52 5.00 8.82
CA PHE A 101 13.93 4.74 7.51
C PHE A 101 15.02 4.51 6.47
N VAL A 102 14.76 3.58 5.55
CA VAL A 102 15.63 3.27 4.42
C VAL A 102 14.82 3.34 3.13
N LEU A 103 15.30 4.11 2.17
CA LEU A 103 14.81 4.04 0.79
C LEU A 103 15.60 2.94 0.08
N VAL A 104 14.96 1.78 -0.06
CA VAL A 104 15.58 0.59 -0.65
C VAL A 104 15.72 0.76 -2.16
N ASP A 105 16.92 0.54 -2.69
CA ASP A 105 17.25 0.62 -4.11
C ASP A 105 17.56 -0.75 -4.75
N GLN A 106 17.74 -1.80 -3.93
CA GLN A 106 18.04 -3.17 -4.34
C GLN A 106 17.38 -4.21 -3.40
N PHE A 107 17.14 -5.43 -3.90
CA PHE A 107 16.66 -6.58 -3.12
C PHE A 107 17.31 -7.87 -3.61
N ILE A 108 17.26 -8.94 -2.78
CA ILE A 108 17.69 -10.31 -3.11
C ILE A 108 16.46 -11.21 -3.07
#